data_AF-A0A8H5GJ24-F1
#
_entry.id   AF-A0A8H5GJ24-F1
#
_cell.length_a   1.000
_cell.length_b   1.000
_cell.length_c   1.000
_cell.angle_alpha   90.00
_cell.angle_beta   90.00
_cell.angle_gamma   90.00
#
_symmetry.space_group_name_H-M   'P 1'
#
loop_
_entity.id
_entity.type
_entity.pdbx_description
1 polymer ?
#
loop_
_entity_poly.entity_id
_entity_poly.type
_entity_poly.pdbx_seq_one_letter_code
_entity_poly.pdbx_strand_id
1 'polypeptide(L)'
;MSKLPGRQLEELPELSPGEMKEVADDIISIVNDLWSIQQPSSIQGQVMVSASGHGLPHPGLFLERLGEPQGSISQCYKQVSLYWDSHPDVLKKPVLKDSVVWTHTDLAMRNVMVQNGRVTGIVDWEDAGWYPRHWLLHGLRTPRMSCMGIWVRYWINEYRFDDPVEEAYKASLSLLTCRLAY
;
A
#
# COMPACT_ATOMS: atom_id res chain seq x y z
N MET A 1 -17.08 17.49 -2.01
CA MET A 1 -15.80 17.45 -1.27
C MET A 1 -15.31 18.86 -1.05
N SER A 2 -14.80 19.18 0.14
CA SER A 2 -14.07 20.42 0.42
C SER A 2 -12.60 20.26 0.04
N LYS A 3 -11.95 21.33 -0.41
CA LYS A 3 -10.51 21.32 -0.72
C LYS A 3 -9.71 21.14 0.58
N LEU A 4 -8.78 20.18 0.61
CA LEU A 4 -7.84 20.04 1.72
C LEU A 4 -6.80 21.17 1.68
N PRO A 5 -6.39 21.70 2.84
CA PRO A 5 -5.38 22.74 2.91
C PRO A 5 -3.99 22.18 2.57
N GLY A 6 -3.09 23.06 2.14
CA GLY A 6 -1.71 22.70 1.79
C GLY A 6 -1.50 22.41 0.31
N ARG A 7 -0.37 21.78 0.02
CA ARG A 7 0.06 21.35 -1.32
C ARG A 7 0.42 19.86 -1.29
N GLN A 8 0.40 19.20 -2.43
CA GLN A 8 0.90 17.84 -2.53
C GLN A 8 2.40 17.83 -2.19
N LEU A 9 2.84 16.81 -1.47
CA LEU A 9 4.22 16.68 -1.02
C LEU A 9 5.22 16.66 -2.19
N GLU A 10 4.82 16.10 -3.34
CA GLU A 10 5.68 16.07 -4.54
C GLU A 10 5.96 17.45 -5.15
N GLU A 11 5.10 18.44 -4.89
CA GLU A 11 5.29 19.79 -5.40
C GLU A 11 6.17 20.66 -4.49
N LEU A 12 6.54 20.15 -3.33
CA LEU A 12 7.42 20.83 -2.39
C LEU A 12 8.89 20.62 -2.79
N PRO A 13 9.79 21.55 -2.44
CA PRO A 13 11.22 21.28 -2.47
C PRO A 13 11.56 20.04 -1.65
N GLU A 14 12.68 19.39 -1.95
CA GLU A 14 13.12 18.21 -1.18
C GLU A 14 13.24 18.56 0.31
N LEU A 15 12.53 17.79 1.14
CA LEU A 15 12.49 17.99 2.58
C LEU A 15 13.84 17.63 3.21
N SER A 16 14.16 18.30 4.33
CA SER A 16 15.22 17.83 5.21
C SER A 16 14.85 16.47 5.84
N PRO A 17 15.84 15.69 6.33
CA PRO A 17 15.55 14.43 7.02
C PRO A 17 14.62 14.57 8.23
N GLY A 18 14.71 15.69 8.96
CA GLY A 18 13.84 15.98 10.10
C GLY A 18 12.39 16.25 9.67
N GLU A 19 12.18 17.07 8.65
CA GLU A 19 10.84 17.34 8.11
C GLU A 19 10.22 16.08 7.50
N MET A 20 11.01 15.27 6.78
CA MET A 20 10.53 13.99 6.26
C MET A 20 10.10 13.05 7.39
N LYS A 21 10.82 13.04 8.52
CA LYS A 21 10.44 12.25 9.68
C LYS A 21 9.09 12.71 10.27
N GLU A 22 8.87 14.00 10.43
CA GLU A 22 7.58 14.53 10.93
C GLU A 22 6.42 14.15 10.01
N VAL A 23 6.60 14.28 8.69
CA VAL A 23 5.62 13.85 7.69
C VAL A 23 5.38 12.33 7.75
N ALA A 24 6.44 11.53 7.91
CA ALA A 24 6.34 10.09 8.03
C ALA A 24 5.60 9.66 9.31
N ASP A 25 5.88 10.30 10.45
CA ASP A 25 5.20 10.02 11.72
C ASP A 25 3.68 10.28 11.58
N ASP A 26 3.27 11.38 10.92
CA ASP A 26 1.86 11.66 10.62
C ASP A 26 1.25 10.58 9.69
N ILE A 27 1.97 10.18 8.64
CA ILE A 27 1.54 9.09 7.73
C ILE A 27 1.36 7.78 8.50
N ILE A 28 2.30 7.42 9.36
CA ILE A 28 2.27 6.18 10.15
C ILE A 28 1.07 6.21 11.10
N SER A 29 0.77 7.35 11.72
CA SER A 29 -0.43 7.50 12.55
C SER A 29 -1.70 7.19 11.74
N ILE A 30 -1.82 7.78 10.54
CA ILE A 30 -2.97 7.53 9.66
C ILE A 30 -3.04 6.06 9.24
N VAL A 31 -1.91 5.46 8.84
CA VAL A 31 -1.84 4.05 8.45
C VAL A 31 -2.28 3.13 9.59
N ASN A 32 -1.86 3.41 10.82
CA ASN A 32 -2.29 2.64 12.00
C ASN A 32 -3.80 2.77 12.23
N ASP A 33 -4.37 3.96 12.07
CA ASP A 33 -5.82 4.16 12.16
C ASP A 33 -6.56 3.34 11.10
N LEU A 34 -6.10 3.35 9.84
CA LEU A 34 -6.68 2.53 8.77
C LEU A 34 -6.58 1.03 9.07
N TRP A 35 -5.44 0.58 9.57
CA TRP A 35 -5.21 -0.83 9.91
C TRP A 35 -5.99 -1.30 11.14
N SER A 36 -6.51 -0.37 11.94
CA SER A 36 -7.39 -0.69 13.06
C SER A 36 -8.85 -0.96 12.64
N ILE A 37 -9.24 -0.54 11.43
CA ILE A 37 -10.60 -0.72 10.91
C ILE A 37 -10.87 -2.23 10.74
N GLN A 38 -11.93 -2.71 11.39
CA GLN A 38 -12.31 -4.11 11.33
C GLN A 38 -12.97 -4.43 9.99
N GLN A 39 -12.50 -5.50 9.35
CA GLN A 39 -13.13 -6.00 8.13
C GLN A 39 -14.55 -6.49 8.44
N PRO A 40 -15.58 -6.08 7.67
CA PRO A 40 -16.94 -6.57 7.83
C PRO A 40 -16.99 -8.10 7.73
N SER A 41 -17.77 -8.74 8.61
CA SER A 41 -17.88 -10.21 8.67
C SER A 41 -18.37 -10.84 7.37
N SER A 42 -19.17 -10.11 6.58
CA SER A 42 -19.67 -10.56 5.27
C SER A 42 -18.57 -10.76 4.22
N ILE A 43 -17.41 -10.14 4.41
CA ILE A 43 -16.26 -10.22 3.49
C ILE A 43 -14.99 -10.69 4.20
N GLN A 44 -15.11 -11.34 5.36
CA GLN A 44 -13.97 -11.73 6.18
C GLN A 44 -12.99 -12.61 5.40
N GLY A 45 -11.72 -12.21 5.37
CA GLY A 45 -10.65 -12.90 4.65
C GLY A 45 -10.59 -12.62 3.15
N GLN A 46 -11.58 -11.90 2.60
CA GLN A 46 -11.54 -11.45 1.21
C GLN A 46 -10.54 -10.30 1.05
N VAL A 47 -9.94 -10.20 -0.13
CA VAL A 47 -9.01 -9.14 -0.51
C VAL A 47 -9.38 -8.57 -1.88
N MET A 48 -8.78 -7.44 -2.25
CA MET A 48 -9.16 -6.67 -3.44
C MET A 48 -10.63 -6.22 -3.39
N VAL A 49 -11.08 -5.79 -2.21
CA VAL A 49 -12.48 -5.37 -1.98
C VAL A 49 -12.53 -3.90 -1.63
N SER A 50 -13.27 -3.11 -2.42
CA SER A 50 -13.54 -1.70 -2.18
C SER A 50 -14.47 -1.49 -0.98
N ALA A 51 -14.64 -0.23 -0.55
CA ALA A 51 -15.57 0.14 0.52
C ALA A 51 -17.02 -0.27 0.22
N SER A 52 -17.39 -0.31 -1.06
CA SER A 52 -18.73 -0.67 -1.53
C SER A 52 -18.92 -2.18 -1.71
N GLY A 53 -17.90 -3.00 -1.45
CA GLY A 53 -17.95 -4.45 -1.64
C GLY A 53 -17.69 -4.93 -3.07
N HIS A 54 -17.49 -4.01 -4.02
CA HIS A 54 -17.04 -4.36 -5.38
C HIS A 54 -15.55 -4.64 -5.39
N GLY A 55 -15.07 -5.31 -6.44
CA GLY A 55 -13.64 -5.48 -6.62
C GLY A 55 -12.93 -4.21 -7.08
N LEU A 56 -11.61 -4.29 -7.15
CA LEU A 56 -10.71 -3.16 -7.42
C LEU A 56 -9.93 -3.36 -8.72
N PRO A 57 -9.32 -2.31 -9.30
CA PRO A 57 -8.50 -2.46 -10.48
C PRO A 57 -7.44 -3.55 -10.32
N HIS A 58 -7.23 -4.30 -11.39
CA HIS A 58 -6.35 -5.47 -11.34
C HIS A 58 -4.88 -5.01 -11.14
N PRO A 59 -4.16 -5.45 -10.10
CA PRO A 59 -2.84 -4.91 -9.76
C PRO A 59 -1.77 -5.19 -10.83
N GLY A 60 -2.00 -6.18 -11.69
CA GLY A 60 -1.09 -6.55 -12.79
C GLY A 60 -1.52 -6.04 -14.17
N LEU A 61 -2.68 -5.41 -14.31
CA LEU A 61 -3.21 -4.97 -15.60
C LEU A 61 -3.82 -3.58 -15.41
N PHE A 62 -3.13 -2.54 -15.89
CA PHE A 62 -3.53 -1.12 -15.90
C PHE A 62 -4.74 -0.89 -16.83
N LEU A 63 -5.84 -1.60 -16.57
CA LEU A 63 -7.09 -1.53 -17.32
C LEU A 63 -8.17 -1.01 -16.37
N GLU A 64 -9.05 -0.16 -16.88
CA GLU A 64 -10.29 0.32 -16.22
C GLU A 64 -11.24 -0.82 -15.79
N ARG A 65 -10.89 -2.08 -16.06
CA ARG A 65 -11.68 -3.25 -15.72
C ARG A 65 -11.36 -3.66 -14.28
N LEU A 66 -12.33 -3.47 -13.40
CA LEU A 66 -12.30 -3.99 -12.04
C LEU A 66 -12.07 -5.50 -12.08
N GLY A 67 -11.11 -5.97 -11.28
CA GLY A 67 -11.03 -7.37 -10.90
C GLY A 67 -12.17 -7.71 -9.94
N GLU A 68 -12.46 -8.99 -9.77
CA GLU A 68 -13.42 -9.43 -8.75
C GLU A 68 -12.76 -9.43 -7.35
N PRO A 69 -13.53 -9.23 -6.27
CA PRO A 69 -13.09 -9.59 -4.92
C PRO A 69 -12.51 -11.00 -4.89
N GLN A 70 -11.37 -11.18 -4.23
CA GLN A 70 -10.73 -12.48 -4.10
C GLN A 70 -11.04 -13.05 -2.72
N GLY A 71 -11.36 -14.33 -2.64
CA GLY A 71 -11.74 -15.01 -1.39
C GLY A 71 -10.57 -15.22 -0.41
N SER A 72 -9.32 -14.97 -0.84
CA SER A 72 -8.14 -15.10 0.00
C SER A 72 -6.92 -14.39 -0.60
N ILE A 73 -5.89 -14.20 0.23
CA ILE A 73 -4.56 -13.73 -0.21
C ILE A 73 -3.98 -14.65 -1.29
N SER A 74 -4.12 -15.97 -1.16
CA SER A 74 -3.59 -16.92 -2.16
C SER A 74 -4.26 -16.77 -3.52
N GLN A 75 -5.58 -16.52 -3.56
CA GLN A 75 -6.30 -16.27 -4.81
C GLN A 75 -5.86 -14.96 -5.45
N CYS A 76 -5.66 -13.90 -4.66
CA CYS A 76 -5.08 -12.64 -5.15
C CYS A 76 -3.71 -12.85 -5.79
N TYR A 77 -2.80 -13.58 -5.13
CA TYR A 77 -1.47 -13.83 -5.70
C TYR A 77 -1.51 -14.66 -6.99
N LYS A 78 -2.46 -15.58 -7.15
CA LYS A 78 -2.64 -16.32 -8.41
C LYS A 78 -2.97 -15.40 -9.61
N GLN A 79 -3.56 -14.23 -9.36
CA GLN A 79 -3.88 -13.26 -10.41
C GLN A 79 -2.65 -12.45 -10.86
N VAL A 80 -1.68 -12.23 -9.96
CA VAL A 80 -0.55 -11.30 -10.18
C VAL A 80 0.83 -11.97 -10.25
N SER A 81 0.91 -13.28 -9.94
CA SER A 81 2.14 -14.07 -9.99
C SER A 81 2.04 -15.15 -11.06
N LEU A 82 2.86 -15.04 -12.12
CA LEU A 82 2.90 -15.99 -13.24
C LEU A 82 3.26 -17.41 -12.82
N TYR A 83 3.99 -17.58 -11.72
CA TYR A 83 4.52 -18.86 -11.26
C TYR A 83 4.05 -19.22 -9.85
N TRP A 84 2.94 -18.66 -9.37
CA TRP A 84 2.45 -18.87 -8.00
C TRP A 84 2.50 -20.34 -7.57
N ASP A 85 1.91 -21.24 -8.36
CA ASP A 85 1.83 -22.65 -8.00
C ASP A 85 3.22 -23.32 -7.94
N SER A 86 4.17 -22.87 -8.75
CA SER A 86 5.56 -23.38 -8.80
C SER A 86 6.46 -22.88 -7.67
N HIS A 87 6.08 -21.82 -6.93
CA HIS A 87 6.89 -21.32 -5.83
C HIS A 87 6.85 -22.28 -4.61
N PRO A 88 7.96 -22.44 -3.88
CA PRO A 88 7.98 -23.25 -2.67
C PRO A 88 7.15 -22.60 -1.55
N ASP A 89 6.52 -23.42 -0.70
CA ASP A 89 5.64 -22.94 0.37
C ASP A 89 6.33 -22.02 1.37
N VAL A 90 7.64 -22.16 1.56
CA VAL A 90 8.43 -21.28 2.42
C VAL A 90 8.36 -19.82 1.96
N LEU A 91 8.26 -19.56 0.66
CA LEU A 91 8.11 -18.21 0.11
C LEU A 91 6.66 -17.72 0.21
N LYS A 92 5.67 -18.61 0.15
CA LYS A 92 4.24 -18.25 0.25
C LYS A 92 3.82 -17.97 1.69
N LYS A 93 4.40 -18.66 2.66
CA LYS A 93 3.96 -18.65 4.06
C LYS A 93 3.93 -17.25 4.70
N PRO A 94 4.90 -16.34 4.48
CA PRO A 94 4.85 -15.00 5.04
C PRO A 94 3.65 -14.20 4.52
N VAL A 95 3.43 -14.15 3.20
CA VAL A 95 2.30 -13.39 2.62
C VAL A 95 0.95 -13.96 3.03
N LEU A 96 0.83 -15.29 3.14
CA LEU A 96 -0.43 -15.95 3.54
C LEU A 96 -0.78 -15.79 5.02
N LYS A 97 0.18 -15.41 5.85
CA LYS A 97 -0.02 -15.15 7.28
C LYS A 97 -0.31 -13.68 7.59
N ASP A 98 -0.13 -12.80 6.62
CA ASP A 98 -0.35 -11.39 6.82
C ASP A 98 -1.84 -11.08 7.02
N SER A 99 -2.12 -10.05 7.80
CA SER A 99 -3.49 -9.64 8.11
C SER A 99 -4.08 -8.83 6.96
N VAL A 100 -5.37 -9.03 6.69
CA VAL A 100 -6.13 -8.19 5.75
C VAL A 100 -6.59 -6.94 6.49
N VAL A 101 -6.28 -5.77 5.91
CA VAL A 101 -6.54 -4.45 6.48
C VAL A 101 -7.07 -3.50 5.41
N TRP A 102 -7.69 -2.40 5.86
CA TRP A 102 -8.03 -1.31 4.97
C TRP A 102 -6.76 -0.50 4.63
N THR A 103 -6.49 -0.29 3.35
CA THR A 103 -5.28 0.40 2.89
C THR A 103 -5.57 1.25 1.65
N HIS A 104 -4.78 2.31 1.46
CA HIS A 104 -4.88 3.20 0.30
C HIS A 104 -4.40 2.58 -1.01
N THR A 105 -3.54 1.56 -0.94
CA THR A 105 -2.79 0.92 -2.05
C THR A 105 -1.86 1.80 -2.89
N ASP A 106 -2.19 3.08 -3.10
CA ASP A 106 -1.39 4.04 -3.87
C ASP A 106 -0.84 5.21 -3.02
N LEU A 107 -0.29 4.91 -1.85
CA LEU A 107 0.25 5.96 -0.97
C LEU A 107 1.62 6.45 -1.50
N ALA A 108 1.61 7.61 -2.15
CA ALA A 108 2.76 8.27 -2.78
C ALA A 108 2.77 9.79 -2.48
N MET A 109 3.85 10.49 -2.80
CA MET A 109 4.00 11.92 -2.49
C MET A 109 2.89 12.79 -3.12
N ARG A 110 2.39 12.43 -4.30
CA ARG A 110 1.25 13.09 -4.99
C ARG A 110 -0.05 13.05 -4.18
N ASN A 111 -0.19 12.03 -3.34
CA ASN A 111 -1.42 11.75 -2.61
C ASN A 111 -1.37 12.23 -1.16
N VAL A 112 -0.24 12.83 -0.72
CA VAL A 112 -0.07 13.38 0.62
C VAL A 112 -0.10 14.90 0.57
N MET A 113 -1.07 15.51 1.25
CA MET A 113 -1.18 16.95 1.40
C MET A 113 -0.39 17.42 2.62
N VAL A 114 0.44 18.44 2.47
CA VAL A 114 1.30 18.98 3.53
C VAL A 114 1.12 20.49 3.66
N GLN A 115 1.07 20.97 4.90
CA GLN A 115 1.12 22.38 5.26
C GLN A 115 1.94 22.55 6.53
N ASN A 116 2.87 23.51 6.53
CA ASN A 116 3.75 23.81 7.68
C ASN A 116 4.50 22.56 8.21
N GLY A 117 4.97 21.70 7.31
CA GLY A 117 5.71 20.48 7.66
C GLY A 117 4.87 19.34 8.23
N ARG A 118 3.54 19.47 8.26
CA ARG A 118 2.61 18.47 8.79
C ARG A 118 1.65 17.98 7.72
N VAL A 119 1.24 16.71 7.81
CA VAL A 119 0.24 16.15 6.90
C VAL A 119 -1.13 16.73 7.23
N THR A 120 -1.81 17.27 6.23
CA THR A 120 -3.17 17.81 6.35
C THR A 120 -4.24 16.87 5.79
N GLY A 121 -3.82 15.87 5.02
CA GLY A 121 -4.68 14.77 4.60
C GLY A 121 -4.09 13.94 3.47
N ILE A 122 -4.79 12.86 3.15
CA ILE A 122 -4.49 11.96 2.04
C ILE A 122 -5.64 12.05 1.04
N VAL A 123 -5.31 12.08 -0.25
CA VAL A 123 -6.27 12.14 -1.37
C VAL A 123 -6.10 10.93 -2.28
N ASP A 124 -7.01 10.77 -3.25
CA ASP A 124 -6.95 9.75 -4.30
C ASP A 124 -7.25 8.31 -3.82
N TRP A 125 -8.37 8.18 -3.10
CA TRP A 125 -8.82 6.94 -2.45
C TRP A 125 -9.54 5.96 -3.38
N GLU A 126 -9.56 6.17 -4.68
CA GLU A 126 -10.39 5.39 -5.62
C GLU A 126 -10.02 3.90 -5.68
N ASP A 127 -8.74 3.59 -5.42
CA ASP A 127 -8.21 2.22 -5.38
C ASP A 127 -8.14 1.65 -3.95
N ALA A 128 -8.52 2.42 -2.94
CA ALA A 128 -8.42 1.99 -1.56
C ALA A 128 -9.33 0.78 -1.27
N GLY A 129 -8.83 -0.12 -0.45
CA GLY A 129 -9.47 -1.42 -0.28
C GLY A 129 -8.90 -2.31 0.81
N TRP A 130 -9.51 -3.48 0.92
CA TRP A 130 -9.04 -4.58 1.77
C TRP A 130 -7.90 -5.35 1.10
N TYR A 131 -6.70 -5.26 1.66
CA TYR A 131 -5.49 -5.95 1.19
C TYR A 131 -4.63 -6.43 2.36
N PRO A 132 -3.66 -7.33 2.13
CA PRO A 132 -2.61 -7.63 3.11
C PRO A 132 -1.85 -6.35 3.53
N ARG A 133 -1.44 -6.22 4.79
CA ARG A 133 -0.71 -5.05 5.32
C ARG A 133 0.54 -4.73 4.49
N HIS A 134 1.33 -5.74 4.13
CA HIS A 134 2.56 -5.57 3.37
C HIS A 134 2.35 -4.97 1.97
N TRP A 135 1.12 -5.00 1.45
CA TRP A 135 0.79 -4.45 0.14
C TRP A 135 1.09 -2.95 0.06
N LEU A 136 0.89 -2.21 1.16
CA LEU A 136 1.19 -0.78 1.27
C LEU A 136 2.67 -0.48 1.01
N LEU A 137 3.58 -1.37 1.42
CA LEU A 137 5.02 -1.14 1.31
C LEU A 137 5.47 -1.07 -0.16
N HIS A 138 4.74 -1.71 -1.09
CA HIS A 138 5.02 -1.55 -2.53
C HIS A 138 4.82 -0.10 -2.99
N GLY A 139 3.78 0.60 -2.50
CA GLY A 139 3.56 2.02 -2.81
C GLY A 139 4.64 2.91 -2.20
N LEU A 140 4.98 2.68 -0.92
CA LEU A 140 5.94 3.50 -0.19
C LEU A 140 7.38 3.34 -0.68
N ARG A 141 7.79 2.12 -1.06
CA ARG A 141 9.21 1.76 -1.29
C ARG A 141 9.59 1.57 -2.75
N THR A 142 8.64 1.50 -3.68
CA THR A 142 8.98 1.32 -5.09
C THR A 142 9.39 2.65 -5.70
N PRO A 143 10.62 2.78 -6.25
CA PRO A 143 11.01 3.99 -6.96
C PRO A 143 10.14 4.19 -8.21
N ARG A 144 9.33 5.27 -8.25
CA ARG A 144 8.49 5.69 -9.39
C ARG A 144 8.27 7.21 -9.41
N MET A 145 7.65 7.73 -10.48
CA MET A 145 7.23 9.14 -10.57
C MET A 145 6.29 9.42 -9.39
N SER A 146 6.72 10.25 -8.42
CA SER A 146 6.08 10.52 -7.10
C SER A 146 6.51 9.66 -5.88
N CYS A 147 7.49 8.77 -6.03
CA CYS A 147 8.15 8.07 -4.91
C CYS A 147 9.67 8.13 -5.06
N MET A 148 10.27 9.34 -5.00
CA MET A 148 11.68 9.61 -5.28
C MET A 148 12.39 10.34 -4.12
N GLY A 149 13.71 10.49 -4.23
CA GLY A 149 14.49 11.33 -3.32
C GLY A 149 14.41 10.90 -1.86
N ILE A 150 14.26 11.87 -0.96
CA ILE A 150 14.16 11.64 0.48
C ILE A 150 13.03 10.67 0.88
N TRP A 151 11.89 10.66 0.18
CA TRP A 151 10.76 9.78 0.46
C TRP A 151 11.17 8.30 0.40
N VAL A 152 11.66 7.85 -0.76
CA VAL A 152 12.00 6.44 -0.97
C VAL A 152 13.20 6.03 -0.14
N ARG A 153 14.16 6.94 0.08
CA ARG A 153 15.30 6.70 0.98
C ARG A 153 14.82 6.46 2.41
N TYR A 154 13.91 7.28 2.91
CA TYR A 154 13.35 7.13 4.24
C TYR A 154 12.63 5.78 4.41
N TRP A 155 11.68 5.46 3.52
CA TRP A 155 10.89 4.24 3.66
C TRP A 155 11.69 2.96 3.45
N ILE A 156 12.77 2.96 2.65
CA ILE A 156 13.63 1.79 2.45
C ILE A 156 14.65 1.62 3.58
N ASN A 157 15.31 2.72 3.99
CA ASN A 157 16.52 2.66 4.81
C ASN A 157 16.29 3.06 6.27
N GLU A 158 15.40 4.00 6.55
CA GLU A 158 15.25 4.61 7.87
C GLU A 158 14.10 3.98 8.67
N TYR A 159 12.99 3.63 8.01
CA TYR A 159 11.80 3.09 8.68
C TYR A 159 11.55 1.60 8.41
N ARG A 160 11.23 0.87 9.48
CA ARG A 160 10.84 -0.54 9.47
C ARG A 160 9.47 -0.70 10.12
N PHE A 161 8.58 -1.42 9.43
CA PHE A 161 7.33 -1.91 10.00
C PHE A 161 7.61 -3.14 10.88
N ASP A 162 6.59 -3.68 11.55
CA ASP A 162 6.74 -4.90 12.34
C ASP A 162 7.21 -6.10 11.50
N ASP A 163 7.98 -7.00 12.12
CA ASP A 163 8.64 -8.13 11.45
C ASP A 163 7.70 -8.96 10.55
N PRO A 164 6.44 -9.28 10.94
CA PRO A 164 5.52 -10.00 10.05
C PRO A 164 5.27 -9.30 8.73
N VAL A 165 5.11 -7.96 8.75
CA VAL A 165 4.87 -7.15 7.55
C VAL A 165 6.13 -7.08 6.69
N GLU A 166 7.29 -6.92 7.31
CA GLU A 166 8.59 -6.87 6.60
C GLU A 166 8.92 -8.20 5.91
N GLU A 167 8.71 -9.34 6.60
CA GLU A 167 8.92 -10.66 6.01
C GLU A 167 7.91 -10.97 4.90
N ALA A 168 6.65 -10.56 5.05
CA ALA A 168 5.65 -10.67 4.00
C ALA A 168 6.00 -9.83 2.77
N TYR A 169 6.46 -8.58 2.96
CA TYR A 169 6.94 -7.73 1.87
C TYR A 169 8.17 -8.32 1.17
N LYS A 170 9.15 -8.84 1.92
CA LYS A 170 10.32 -9.49 1.31
C LYS A 170 9.94 -10.72 0.49
N ALA A 171 9.01 -11.52 0.98
CA ALA A 171 8.46 -12.65 0.25
C ALA A 171 7.70 -12.21 -1.01
N SER A 172 6.88 -11.15 -0.91
CA SER A 172 6.09 -10.65 -2.04
C SER A 172 6.97 -10.20 -3.21
N LEU A 173 8.12 -9.58 -2.94
CA LEU A 173 9.10 -9.18 -3.97
C LEU A 173 9.63 -10.37 -4.79
N SER A 174 9.69 -11.57 -4.21
CA SER A 174 10.11 -12.79 -4.91
C SER A 174 8.96 -13.49 -5.63
N LEU A 175 7.73 -13.32 -5.14
CA LEU A 175 6.54 -13.96 -5.68
C LEU A 175 5.95 -13.19 -6.87
N LEU A 176 6.07 -11.87 -6.89
CA LEU A 176 5.50 -11.02 -7.93
C LEU A 176 6.40 -10.96 -9.15
N THR A 177 5.83 -11.22 -10.33
CA THR A 177 6.57 -11.24 -11.61
C THR A 177 6.61 -9.87 -12.28
N CYS A 178 5.62 -9.03 -11.99
CA CYS A 178 5.65 -7.61 -12.29
C CYS A 178 5.88 -6.88 -10.96
N ARG A 179 6.91 -6.02 -10.85
CA ARG A 179 6.91 -5.06 -9.75
C ARG A 179 5.68 -4.20 -9.97
N LEU A 180 4.77 -4.17 -9.00
CA LEU A 180 3.50 -3.43 -9.08
C LEU A 180 3.80 -2.03 -9.59
N ALA A 181 3.45 -1.79 -10.86
CA ALA A 181 3.53 -0.49 -11.47
C ALA A 181 2.20 0.16 -11.11
N TYR A 182 2.25 1.11 -10.20
CA TYR A 182 1.15 1.98 -9.82
C TYR A 182 1.48 3.38 -10.35
#